data_AF-A0A3M7FPP6-F1
#
_entry.id   AF-A0A3M7FPP6-F1
#
_cell.length_a   1.000
_cell.length_b   1.000
_cell.length_c   1.000
_cell.angle_alpha   90.00
_cell.angle_beta   90.00
_cell.angle_gamma   90.00
#
_symmetry.space_group_name_H-M   'P 1'
#
loop_
_entity.id
_entity.type
_entity.pdbx_description
1 polymer ?
#
loop_
_entity_poly.entity_id
_entity_poly.type
_entity_poly.pdbx_seq_one_letter_code
_entity_poly.pdbx_strand_id
1 'polypeptide(L)'
;MSNINAASNGVDGSTTKVSRFDPTFTDKVIKATGPKANPRLAQVMPSLLRHLHDFCRENEITVDEYMAAVNMMNEAGRMSDEKRNEGQLVTDILGLESLVDEITYKLADEAGDAPTATAILGPFWRQDAPRRNMGDSIVSGIKDGDHTLMHGKVLDFDTGKPIENAELDIWHTAPNGLYEQQDPDQPDWNLRGRFTTGPDGEYNFYCLRPTSYPIPYDGPAGKLLTLLDRHPMRPAHIHFIVSAPGYKPIVTQVFDRRDKHIEDDSVFAVKDSLVVDFEPKHGDPKAQFDLQYDFKLASFEAAKQRGMRGATETHIKGIVLQAIVISDINSPLHQSFCPSMTCNMAFKSTNLKERVDTIKEHWHPQHILTLNSSHSIKVASIKGDFVWHSHPDTDELFYCVSGGPFRIELCTSATSPQEAETQGPDETVHLRIGDVFCVPKAMQHRPMAEVETGIMLIEKVGTVNTGERERDERTKDVPESAGK
;
A
#
# COMPACT_ATOMS: atom_id res chain seq x y z
N MET A 1 40.95 46.04 9.94
CA MET A 1 41.99 46.39 10.93
C MET A 1 41.32 46.29 12.29
N SER A 2 41.74 45.54 13.30
CA SER A 2 43.06 45.02 13.67
C SER A 2 42.91 43.83 14.63
N ASN A 3 43.89 42.94 14.55
CA ASN A 3 44.08 41.70 15.29
C ASN A 3 44.46 41.90 16.78
N ILE A 4 43.98 40.96 17.62
CA ILE A 4 44.71 40.08 18.57
C ILE A 4 45.66 40.71 19.60
N ASN A 5 45.38 40.49 20.90
CA ASN A 5 46.30 39.72 21.77
C ASN A 5 45.71 39.30 23.13
N ALA A 6 46.20 38.14 23.55
CA ALA A 6 45.72 37.24 24.61
C ALA A 6 46.20 37.58 26.03
N ALA A 7 45.47 37.08 27.03
CA ALA A 7 45.92 36.07 28.02
C ALA A 7 45.35 36.29 29.43
N SER A 8 44.65 35.29 30.00
CA SER A 8 45.21 34.38 31.01
C SER A 8 44.10 33.69 31.82
N ASN A 9 44.41 32.46 32.24
CA ASN A 9 43.53 31.48 32.85
C ASN A 9 42.98 31.90 34.22
N GLY A 10 41.66 31.74 34.38
CA GLY A 10 41.00 31.63 35.69
C GLY A 10 40.04 30.44 35.66
N VAL A 11 40.44 29.34 36.29
CA VAL A 11 39.61 28.17 36.57
C VAL A 11 38.97 28.42 37.93
N ASP A 12 37.65 28.61 37.99
CA ASP A 12 36.75 27.97 38.97
C ASP A 12 35.36 28.60 38.92
N GLY A 13 34.39 27.76 38.58
CA GLY A 13 32.98 28.14 38.45
C GLY A 13 32.18 27.16 37.61
N SER A 14 32.51 25.86 37.64
CA SER A 14 31.63 24.81 37.11
C SER A 14 30.41 24.68 38.03
N THR A 15 29.47 25.60 37.94
CA THR A 15 28.09 25.30 38.31
C THR A 15 27.57 24.31 37.28
N THR A 16 27.76 23.02 37.56
CA THR A 16 27.00 21.94 36.94
C THR A 16 25.53 22.31 37.12
N LYS A 17 24.87 22.78 36.04
CA LYS A 17 23.42 22.95 36.05
C LYS A 17 22.83 21.60 36.43
N VAL A 18 22.34 21.47 37.66
CA VAL A 18 21.63 20.28 38.10
C VAL A 18 20.38 20.21 37.23
N SER A 19 20.30 19.19 36.37
CA SER A 19 19.13 18.96 35.53
C SER A 19 17.90 18.81 36.44
N ARG A 20 16.82 19.55 36.14
CA ARG A 20 15.54 19.49 36.86
C ARG A 20 14.93 18.07 36.84
N PHE A 21 15.20 17.31 35.77
CA PHE A 21 14.73 15.94 35.54
C PHE A 21 15.91 14.95 35.49
N ASP A 22 15.66 13.64 35.69
CA ASP A 22 16.72 12.60 35.66
C ASP A 22 17.53 12.67 34.36
N PRO A 23 18.79 13.14 34.39
CA PRO A 23 19.60 13.31 33.19
C PRO A 23 20.01 11.97 32.57
N THR A 24 19.82 10.85 33.28
CA THR A 24 20.23 9.50 32.84
C THR A 24 19.09 8.67 32.27
N PHE A 25 17.83 9.14 32.34
CA PHE A 25 16.67 8.36 31.95
C PHE A 25 16.72 7.94 30.47
N THR A 26 16.99 8.88 29.56
CA THR A 26 17.08 8.61 28.12
C THR A 26 18.15 7.57 27.80
N ASP A 27 19.32 7.65 28.43
CA ASP A 27 20.40 6.69 28.20
C ASP A 27 20.04 5.28 28.70
N LYS A 28 19.28 5.18 29.80
CA LYS A 28 18.75 3.88 30.28
C LYS A 28 17.81 3.25 29.24
N VAL A 29 16.92 4.05 28.61
CA VAL A 29 16.01 3.57 27.56
C VAL A 29 16.78 3.14 26.31
N ILE A 30 17.76 3.92 25.87
CA ILE A 30 18.61 3.57 24.73
C ILE A 30 19.37 2.26 25.00
N LYS A 31 19.92 2.10 26.21
CA LYS A 31 20.67 0.90 26.63
C LYS A 31 19.80 -0.36 26.72
N ALA A 32 18.47 -0.22 26.78
CA ALA A 32 17.55 -1.37 26.74
C ALA A 32 17.49 -2.04 25.34
N THR A 33 18.10 -1.44 24.30
CA THR A 33 18.21 -2.04 22.98
C THR A 33 19.01 -3.35 23.03
N GLY A 34 18.36 -4.47 22.74
CA GLY A 34 18.97 -5.80 22.84
C GLY A 34 19.99 -6.11 21.75
N PRO A 35 20.88 -7.10 21.96
CA PRO A 35 21.97 -7.44 21.03
C PRO A 35 21.50 -8.04 19.69
N LYS A 36 20.22 -8.41 19.59
CA LYS A 36 19.59 -8.95 18.36
C LYS A 36 18.78 -7.90 17.59
N ALA A 37 18.85 -6.62 17.97
CA ALA A 37 18.13 -5.57 17.28
C ALA A 37 18.55 -5.48 15.80
N ASN A 38 17.60 -5.16 14.92
CA ASN A 38 17.90 -4.90 13.52
C ASN A 38 19.01 -3.81 13.42
N PRO A 39 20.08 -4.00 12.62
CA PRO A 39 21.21 -3.07 12.60
C PRO A 39 20.84 -1.63 12.27
N ARG A 40 19.86 -1.42 11.36
CA ARG A 40 19.39 -0.08 11.01
C ARG A 40 18.58 0.54 12.14
N LEU A 41 17.72 -0.22 12.80
CA LEU A 41 16.98 0.27 13.97
C LEU A 41 17.91 0.60 15.13
N ALA A 42 18.91 -0.24 15.41
CA ALA A 42 19.93 0.03 16.42
C ALA A 42 20.72 1.32 16.12
N GLN A 43 20.88 1.67 14.84
CA GLN A 43 21.50 2.92 14.42
C GLN A 43 20.59 4.14 14.64
N VAL A 44 19.29 4.07 14.28
CA VAL A 44 18.41 5.27 14.27
C VAL A 44 17.65 5.51 15.58
N MET A 45 17.29 4.45 16.30
CA MET A 45 16.50 4.56 17.55
C MET A 45 17.17 5.42 18.63
N PRO A 46 18.49 5.36 18.85
CA PRO A 46 19.14 6.24 19.84
C PRO A 46 18.98 7.72 19.52
N SER A 47 18.95 8.10 18.24
CA SER A 47 18.74 9.50 17.84
C SER A 47 17.28 9.90 18.08
N LEU A 48 16.33 9.07 17.60
CA LEU A 48 14.90 9.31 17.78
C LEU A 48 14.51 9.48 19.25
N LEU A 49 14.95 8.55 20.10
CA LEU A 49 14.65 8.58 21.54
C LEU A 49 15.20 9.84 22.23
N ARG A 50 16.38 10.32 21.83
CA ARG A 50 16.92 11.58 22.35
C ARG A 50 16.05 12.75 21.98
N HIS A 51 15.80 12.95 20.68
CA HIS A 51 14.97 14.06 20.21
C HIS A 51 13.56 14.04 20.81
N LEU A 52 12.93 12.87 20.91
CA LEU A 52 11.61 12.73 21.51
C LEU A 52 11.62 13.06 23.01
N HIS A 53 12.56 12.52 23.78
CA HIS A 53 12.64 12.80 25.21
C HIS A 53 13.09 14.24 25.51
N ASP A 54 13.94 14.82 24.66
CA ASP A 54 14.35 16.22 24.75
C ASP A 54 13.14 17.14 24.49
N PHE A 55 12.35 16.88 23.44
CA PHE A 55 11.08 17.58 23.19
C PHE A 55 10.14 17.54 24.40
N CYS A 56 9.95 16.35 24.99
CA CYS A 56 9.08 16.22 26.16
C CYS A 56 9.61 17.00 27.37
N ARG A 57 10.93 17.02 27.59
CA ARG A 57 11.56 17.74 28.71
C ARG A 57 11.58 19.25 28.50
N GLU A 58 11.83 19.70 27.28
CA GLU A 58 11.85 21.11 26.89
C GLU A 58 10.49 21.77 27.13
N ASN A 59 9.41 21.06 26.79
CA ASN A 59 8.05 21.56 26.89
C ASN A 59 7.33 21.14 28.18
N GLU A 60 8.01 20.38 29.06
CA GLU A 60 7.44 19.82 30.30
C GLU A 60 6.09 19.13 30.07
N ILE A 61 5.98 18.33 29.00
CA ILE A 61 4.74 17.70 28.54
C ILE A 61 4.02 16.99 29.68
N THR A 62 2.76 17.34 29.87
CA THR A 62 1.89 16.79 30.91
C THR A 62 1.33 15.43 30.52
N VAL A 63 0.80 14.70 31.51
CA VAL A 63 0.12 13.42 31.27
C VAL A 63 -1.10 13.60 30.36
N ASP A 64 -1.87 14.68 30.54
CA ASP A 64 -3.06 14.93 29.74
C ASP A 64 -2.72 15.25 28.28
N GLU A 65 -1.66 16.05 28.03
CA GLU A 65 -1.16 16.33 26.68
C GLU A 65 -0.60 15.06 26.02
N TYR A 66 0.16 14.24 26.75
CA TYR A 66 0.63 12.95 26.27
C TYR A 66 -0.55 12.04 25.87
N MET A 67 -1.56 11.93 26.73
CA MET A 67 -2.75 11.12 26.44
C MET A 67 -3.56 11.67 25.27
N ALA A 68 -3.63 13.00 25.09
CA ALA A 68 -4.24 13.61 23.92
C ALA A 68 -3.51 13.23 22.62
N ALA A 69 -2.17 13.29 22.61
CA ALA A 69 -1.35 12.87 21.47
C ALA A 69 -1.52 11.36 21.15
N VAL A 70 -1.54 10.50 22.18
CA VAL A 70 -1.80 9.05 22.02
C VAL A 70 -3.19 8.81 21.43
N ASN A 71 -4.21 9.51 21.91
CA ASN A 71 -5.57 9.38 21.39
C ASN A 71 -5.67 9.82 19.94
N MET A 72 -4.97 10.89 19.54
CA MET A 72 -4.90 11.35 18.15
C MET A 72 -4.28 10.29 17.23
N MET A 73 -3.15 9.68 17.63
CA MET A 73 -2.52 8.59 16.87
C MET A 73 -3.46 7.37 16.73
N ASN A 74 -4.14 7.00 17.80
CA ASN A 74 -5.09 5.88 17.80
C ASN A 74 -6.35 6.18 16.96
N GLU A 75 -6.82 7.43 16.94
CA GLU A 75 -7.90 7.86 16.07
C GLU A 75 -7.48 7.80 14.60
N ALA A 76 -6.28 8.29 14.26
CA ALA A 76 -5.76 8.24 12.90
C ALA A 76 -5.65 6.79 12.41
N GLY A 77 -5.09 5.90 13.23
CA GLY A 77 -5.01 4.47 12.88
C GLY A 77 -6.36 3.79 12.68
N ARG A 78 -7.41 4.17 13.44
CA ARG A 78 -8.77 3.62 13.28
C ARG A 78 -9.51 4.18 12.07
N MET A 79 -9.15 5.39 11.64
CA MET A 79 -9.74 6.06 10.48
C MET A 79 -9.06 5.68 9.17
N SER A 80 -7.84 5.14 9.22
CA SER A 80 -7.17 4.63 8.03
C SER A 80 -7.82 3.35 7.52
N ASP A 81 -8.12 3.30 6.23
CA ASP A 81 -8.62 2.17 5.45
C ASP A 81 -7.95 2.11 4.06
N GLU A 82 -8.45 1.25 3.16
CA GLU A 82 -7.92 1.08 1.80
C GLU A 82 -8.08 2.32 0.89
N LYS A 83 -8.93 3.29 1.28
CA LYS A 83 -9.24 4.52 0.53
C LYS A 83 -8.73 5.78 1.21
N ARG A 84 -8.43 5.72 2.51
CA ARG A 84 -7.97 6.84 3.33
C ARG A 84 -6.81 6.41 4.22
N ASN A 85 -5.69 7.12 4.17
CA ASN A 85 -4.60 6.93 5.13
C ASN A 85 -4.43 8.17 6.02
N GLU A 86 -5.21 8.23 7.10
CA GLU A 86 -5.19 9.36 8.03
C GLU A 86 -3.87 9.45 8.81
N GLY A 87 -3.24 8.31 9.11
CA GLY A 87 -1.92 8.25 9.74
C GLY A 87 -0.83 8.94 8.90
N GLN A 88 -0.83 8.70 7.59
CA GLN A 88 0.04 9.41 6.64
C GLN A 88 -0.31 10.90 6.59
N LEU A 89 -1.60 11.24 6.48
CA LEU A 89 -2.02 12.64 6.41
C LEU A 89 -1.58 13.48 7.62
N VAL A 90 -1.59 12.91 8.83
CA VAL A 90 -1.04 13.57 10.02
C VAL A 90 0.45 13.87 9.86
N THR A 91 1.23 12.97 9.25
CA THR A 91 2.66 13.21 9.00
C THR A 91 2.89 14.22 7.88
N ASP A 92 2.01 14.25 6.88
CA ASP A 92 2.10 15.17 5.73
C ASP A 92 1.91 16.62 6.18
N ILE A 93 0.89 16.88 7.00
CA ILE A 93 0.65 18.24 7.52
C ILE A 93 1.74 18.70 8.48
N LEU A 94 2.55 17.79 9.03
CA LEU A 94 3.73 18.13 9.84
C LEU A 94 4.99 18.32 8.98
N GLY A 95 4.89 18.18 7.65
CA GLY A 95 6.00 18.28 6.70
C GLY A 95 6.97 17.11 6.73
N LEU A 96 6.62 16.01 7.40
CA LEU A 96 7.52 14.86 7.56
C LEU A 96 7.72 14.11 6.24
N GLU A 97 6.67 13.83 5.47
CA GLU A 97 6.81 13.16 4.17
C GLU A 97 7.66 14.01 3.22
N SER A 98 7.38 15.31 3.11
CA SER A 98 8.15 16.25 2.27
C SER A 98 9.62 16.35 2.69
N LEU A 99 9.92 16.34 3.99
CA LEU A 99 11.32 16.30 4.47
C LEU A 99 12.00 14.96 4.18
N VAL A 100 11.29 13.83 4.32
CA VAL A 100 11.82 12.50 3.99
C VAL A 100 12.08 12.38 2.49
N ASP A 101 11.18 12.90 1.66
CA ASP A 101 11.35 13.02 0.21
C ASP A 101 12.60 13.85 -0.10
N GLU A 102 12.75 15.03 0.49
CA GLU A 102 13.94 15.86 0.33
C GLU A 102 15.20 15.06 0.72
N ILE A 103 15.28 14.45 1.91
CA ILE A 103 16.46 13.66 2.33
C ILE A 103 16.78 12.52 1.35
N THR A 104 15.74 11.87 0.82
CA THR A 104 15.89 10.72 -0.07
C THR A 104 16.44 11.12 -1.44
N TYR A 105 16.03 12.30 -1.93
CA TYR A 105 16.31 12.73 -3.30
C TYR A 105 17.23 13.95 -3.41
N LYS A 106 17.62 14.61 -2.31
CA LYS A 106 18.53 15.78 -2.28
C LYS A 106 19.93 15.50 -2.80
N LEU A 107 20.40 14.25 -2.77
CA LEU A 107 21.65 13.86 -3.45
C LEU A 107 21.56 13.92 -4.99
N ALA A 108 20.37 14.16 -5.55
CA ALA A 108 20.17 14.47 -6.96
C ALA A 108 20.10 15.99 -7.26
N ASP A 109 19.90 16.82 -6.24
CA ASP A 109 19.50 18.23 -6.35
C ASP A 109 20.67 19.23 -6.21
N GLU A 110 21.89 18.75 -5.90
CA GLU A 110 23.08 19.60 -5.72
C GLU A 110 23.75 20.05 -7.05
N ALA A 111 23.01 20.09 -8.16
CA ALA A 111 23.50 20.62 -9.44
C ALA A 111 22.41 21.44 -10.15
N GLY A 112 22.80 22.52 -10.84
CA GLY A 112 21.87 23.37 -11.60
C GLY A 112 21.17 22.67 -12.78
N ASP A 113 21.69 21.51 -13.19
CA ASP A 113 20.98 20.50 -13.97
C ASP A 113 20.72 19.33 -13.02
N ALA A 114 19.56 19.25 -12.38
CA ALA A 114 19.13 18.08 -11.59
C ALA A 114 18.12 17.25 -12.42
N PRO A 115 17.96 15.93 -12.15
CA PRO A 115 16.81 15.19 -12.65
C PRO A 115 15.52 15.84 -12.13
N THR A 116 14.37 15.49 -12.70
CA THR A 116 13.08 16.04 -12.25
C THR A 116 12.92 15.79 -10.75
N ALA A 117 12.64 16.87 -10.01
CA ALA A 117 12.47 16.81 -8.57
C ALA A 117 11.31 15.88 -8.22
N THR A 118 11.46 15.11 -7.14
CA THR A 118 10.37 14.30 -6.61
C THR A 118 9.41 15.15 -5.78
N ALA A 119 8.22 14.61 -5.52
CA ALA A 119 7.28 15.13 -4.56
C ALA A 119 6.53 13.95 -3.93
N ILE A 120 5.83 14.22 -2.82
CA ILE A 120 5.05 13.23 -2.10
C ILE A 120 4.04 12.51 -3.01
N LEU A 121 3.74 11.25 -2.71
CA LEU A 121 2.75 10.48 -3.50
C LEU A 121 1.32 10.98 -3.24
N GLY A 122 1.02 11.30 -1.98
CA GLY A 122 -0.33 11.54 -1.50
C GLY A 122 -1.18 10.26 -1.44
N PRO A 123 -2.35 10.30 -0.78
CA PRO A 123 -3.14 9.11 -0.47
C PRO A 123 -4.09 8.66 -1.60
N PHE A 124 -4.08 9.32 -2.76
CA PHE A 124 -5.12 9.16 -3.80
C PHE A 124 -4.65 8.47 -5.08
N TRP A 125 -3.46 7.87 -5.07
CA TRP A 125 -3.03 7.01 -6.16
C TRP A 125 -3.79 5.68 -6.13
N ARG A 126 -4.20 5.19 -7.31
CA ARG A 126 -4.85 3.88 -7.49
C ARG A 126 -4.03 3.07 -8.48
N GLN A 127 -3.72 1.83 -8.13
CA GLN A 127 -3.08 0.90 -9.05
C GLN A 127 -4.01 0.60 -10.23
N ASP A 128 -3.43 0.36 -11.41
CA ASP A 128 -4.12 -0.13 -12.59
C ASP A 128 -5.02 0.87 -13.33
N ALA A 129 -4.69 2.16 -13.25
CA ALA A 129 -5.27 3.17 -14.13
C ALA A 129 -5.25 2.74 -15.61
N PRO A 130 -6.28 3.08 -16.42
CA PRO A 130 -6.37 2.60 -17.80
C PRO A 130 -5.16 3.01 -18.63
N ARG A 131 -4.59 2.07 -19.39
CA ARG A 131 -3.61 2.38 -20.44
C ARG A 131 -4.32 3.04 -21.61
N ARG A 132 -3.76 4.16 -22.08
CA ARG A 132 -4.34 4.99 -23.15
C ARG A 132 -3.29 5.23 -24.23
N ASN A 133 -3.75 5.57 -25.43
CA ASN A 133 -2.85 5.94 -26.53
C ASN A 133 -2.41 7.40 -26.38
N MET A 134 -1.23 7.74 -26.88
CA MET A 134 -0.82 9.15 -26.95
C MET A 134 -1.85 9.99 -27.71
N GLY A 135 -2.18 11.16 -27.17
CA GLY A 135 -3.22 12.06 -27.68
C GLY A 135 -4.63 11.75 -27.19
N ASP A 136 -4.83 10.69 -26.39
CA ASP A 136 -6.11 10.44 -25.73
C ASP A 136 -6.35 11.44 -24.59
N SER A 137 -7.61 11.53 -24.15
CA SER A 137 -7.99 12.31 -22.97
C SER A 137 -8.12 11.41 -21.74
N ILE A 138 -7.64 11.92 -20.60
CA ILE A 138 -7.95 11.35 -19.27
C ILE A 138 -9.27 11.90 -18.71
N VAL A 139 -9.90 12.88 -19.36
CA VAL A 139 -11.16 13.51 -18.94
C VAL A 139 -12.35 12.70 -19.44
N SER A 140 -13.25 12.34 -18.54
CA SER A 140 -14.50 11.63 -18.82
C SER A 140 -15.66 12.29 -18.07
N GLY A 141 -16.81 12.46 -18.72
CA GLY A 141 -18.02 13.01 -18.09
C GLY A 141 -18.01 14.52 -17.80
N ILE A 142 -16.89 15.23 -18.02
CA ILE A 142 -16.75 16.67 -17.80
C ILE A 142 -16.69 17.39 -19.14
N LYS A 143 -17.73 18.18 -19.46
CA LYS A 143 -17.79 19.00 -20.67
C LYS A 143 -17.18 20.38 -20.45
N ASP A 144 -17.61 21.05 -19.39
CA ASP A 144 -17.18 22.39 -19.03
C ASP A 144 -15.97 22.30 -18.09
N GLY A 145 -14.83 22.81 -18.53
CA GLY A 145 -13.59 22.81 -17.76
C GLY A 145 -12.43 23.44 -18.54
N ASP A 146 -11.35 23.75 -17.83
CA ASP A 146 -10.12 24.30 -18.38
C ASP A 146 -9.31 23.18 -19.08
N HIS A 147 -9.84 22.65 -20.18
CA HIS A 147 -9.20 21.57 -20.93
C HIS A 147 -7.80 21.97 -21.40
N THR A 148 -6.84 21.10 -21.15
CA THR A 148 -5.41 21.36 -21.34
C THR A 148 -4.80 20.24 -22.17
N LEU A 149 -4.00 20.59 -23.19
CA LEU A 149 -3.09 19.66 -23.82
C LEU A 149 -1.78 19.67 -23.03
N MET A 150 -1.47 18.56 -22.36
CA MET A 150 -0.18 18.37 -21.72
C MET A 150 0.73 17.53 -22.62
N HIS A 151 1.98 17.97 -22.81
CA HIS A 151 2.95 17.29 -23.67
C HIS A 151 4.40 17.54 -23.25
N GLY A 152 5.31 16.72 -23.75
CA GLY A 152 6.75 16.86 -23.53
C GLY A 152 7.50 15.58 -23.83
N LYS A 153 8.69 15.44 -23.23
CA LYS A 153 9.55 14.26 -23.38
C LYS A 153 9.96 13.65 -22.06
N VAL A 154 10.17 12.34 -22.06
CA VAL A 154 10.90 11.64 -21.00
C VAL A 154 12.34 11.44 -21.48
N LEU A 155 13.29 11.99 -20.74
CA LEU A 155 14.70 12.10 -21.11
C LEU A 155 15.60 11.46 -20.08
N ASP A 156 16.70 10.87 -20.52
CA ASP A 156 17.82 10.50 -19.66
C ASP A 156 18.49 11.78 -19.18
N PHE A 157 18.60 11.91 -17.88
CA PHE A 157 19.08 13.13 -17.24
C PHE A 157 20.55 13.45 -17.59
N ASP A 158 21.43 12.46 -17.68
CA ASP A 158 22.88 12.69 -17.92
C ASP A 158 23.19 12.93 -19.41
N THR A 159 22.49 12.24 -20.30
CA THR A 159 22.78 12.23 -21.75
C THR A 159 21.84 13.11 -22.55
N GLY A 160 20.69 13.52 -21.98
CA GLY A 160 19.64 14.28 -22.65
C GLY A 160 18.90 13.49 -23.74
N LYS A 161 19.14 12.18 -23.86
CA LYS A 161 18.52 11.33 -24.89
C LYS A 161 17.08 10.97 -24.52
N PRO A 162 16.17 10.83 -25.50
CA PRO A 162 14.83 10.33 -25.24
C PRO A 162 14.83 8.90 -24.70
N ILE A 163 13.90 8.63 -23.79
CA ILE A 163 13.68 7.31 -23.19
C ILE A 163 12.47 6.66 -23.84
N GLU A 164 12.70 5.57 -24.57
CA GLU A 164 11.66 4.68 -25.09
C GLU A 164 11.09 3.80 -23.97
N ASN A 165 9.80 3.47 -24.06
CA ASN A 165 9.10 2.60 -23.10
C ASN A 165 9.07 3.14 -21.66
N ALA A 166 9.15 4.47 -21.50
CA ALA A 166 8.84 5.10 -20.22
C ALA A 166 7.32 5.08 -20.00
N GLU A 167 6.86 4.63 -18.84
CA GLU A 167 5.47 4.67 -18.42
C GLU A 167 5.24 5.93 -17.57
N LEU A 168 4.25 6.73 -17.95
CA LEU A 168 3.72 7.85 -17.18
C LEU A 168 2.36 7.46 -16.63
N ASP A 169 2.20 7.45 -15.31
CA ASP A 169 0.93 7.26 -14.59
C ASP A 169 0.50 8.60 -14.01
N ILE A 170 -0.67 9.09 -14.40
CA ILE A 170 -1.13 10.47 -14.14
C ILE A 170 -2.47 10.44 -13.43
N TRP A 171 -2.63 11.31 -12.42
CA TRP A 171 -3.92 11.57 -11.78
C TRP A 171 -4.02 13.00 -11.23
N HIS A 172 -5.22 13.58 -11.24
CA HIS A 172 -5.52 14.85 -10.58
C HIS A 172 -7.01 14.96 -10.23
N THR A 173 -7.39 15.98 -9.45
CA THR A 173 -8.79 16.20 -9.02
C THR A 173 -9.66 16.77 -10.13
N ALA A 174 -10.97 16.54 -10.03
CA ALA A 174 -11.97 17.25 -10.81
C ALA A 174 -12.16 18.71 -10.32
N PRO A 175 -12.91 19.56 -11.05
CA PRO A 175 -13.14 20.95 -10.66
C PRO A 175 -13.83 21.15 -9.29
N ASN A 176 -14.47 20.12 -8.75
CA ASN A 176 -15.01 20.14 -7.38
C ASN A 176 -13.96 19.85 -6.29
N GLY A 177 -12.69 19.63 -6.67
CA GLY A 177 -11.58 19.37 -5.75
C GLY A 177 -11.52 17.92 -5.24
N LEU A 178 -12.28 17.00 -5.85
CA LEU A 178 -12.28 15.58 -5.45
C LEU A 178 -11.63 14.70 -6.52
N TYR A 179 -10.88 13.70 -6.07
CA TYR A 179 -10.52 12.56 -6.91
C TYR A 179 -11.74 11.63 -7.06
N GLU A 180 -11.86 10.93 -8.19
CA GLU A 180 -13.04 10.08 -8.44
C GLU A 180 -13.29 9.03 -7.36
N GLN A 181 -12.25 8.52 -6.68
CA GLN A 181 -12.43 7.54 -5.59
C GLN A 181 -13.17 8.11 -4.36
N GLN A 182 -13.24 9.45 -4.26
CA GLN A 182 -13.95 10.18 -3.22
C GLN A 182 -15.33 10.64 -3.68
N ASP A 183 -15.63 10.56 -4.98
CA ASP A 183 -16.78 11.18 -5.61
C ASP A 183 -17.57 10.16 -6.43
N PRO A 184 -18.67 9.60 -5.89
CA PRO A 184 -19.45 8.57 -6.56
C PRO A 184 -20.13 9.05 -7.85
N ASP A 185 -20.19 10.37 -8.10
CA ASP A 185 -20.77 10.94 -9.31
C ASP A 185 -19.76 11.02 -10.47
N GLN A 186 -18.47 10.80 -10.20
CA GLN A 186 -17.44 10.72 -11.25
C GLN A 186 -17.41 9.33 -11.90
N PRO A 187 -17.18 9.25 -13.23
CA PRO A 187 -16.90 7.98 -13.87
C PRO A 187 -15.67 7.30 -13.26
N ASP A 188 -15.69 5.97 -13.14
CA ASP A 188 -14.51 5.21 -12.69
C ASP A 188 -13.31 5.53 -13.59
N TRP A 189 -12.15 5.75 -12.96
CA TRP A 189 -10.91 6.20 -13.61
C TRP A 189 -10.95 7.56 -14.32
N ASN A 190 -11.93 8.42 -14.02
CA ASN A 190 -11.91 9.80 -14.49
C ASN A 190 -10.64 10.51 -14.00
N LEU A 191 -10.04 11.32 -14.88
CA LEU A 191 -8.82 12.10 -14.63
C LEU A 191 -7.62 11.23 -14.24
N ARG A 192 -7.61 9.97 -14.69
CA ARG A 192 -6.50 9.01 -14.53
C ARG A 192 -6.12 8.38 -15.86
N GLY A 193 -4.83 8.09 -16.04
CA GLY A 193 -4.37 7.37 -17.22
C GLY A 193 -2.90 7.00 -17.18
N ARG A 194 -2.56 5.91 -17.89
CA ARG A 194 -1.19 5.48 -18.14
C ARG A 194 -0.84 5.57 -19.61
N PHE A 195 0.34 6.12 -19.90
CA PHE A 195 0.86 6.30 -21.25
C PHE A 195 2.28 5.75 -21.36
N THR A 196 2.67 5.29 -22.54
CA THR A 196 4.01 4.73 -22.78
C THR A 196 4.68 5.44 -23.94
N THR A 197 5.89 5.96 -23.72
CA THR A 197 6.64 6.72 -24.74
C THR A 197 7.15 5.83 -25.87
N GLY A 198 7.20 6.39 -27.09
CA GLY A 198 7.88 5.80 -28.24
C GLY A 198 9.39 6.10 -28.26
N PRO A 199 10.09 5.76 -29.36
CA PRO A 199 11.54 5.95 -29.49
C PRO A 199 12.02 7.41 -29.40
N ASP A 200 11.13 8.37 -29.65
CA ASP A 200 11.36 9.81 -29.54
C ASP A 200 11.19 10.35 -28.12
N GLY A 201 10.78 9.49 -27.17
CA GLY A 201 10.53 9.83 -25.77
C GLY A 201 9.32 10.74 -25.58
N GLU A 202 8.54 11.02 -26.61
CA GLU A 202 7.45 12.00 -26.55
C GLU A 202 6.22 11.43 -25.85
N TYR A 203 5.54 12.30 -25.10
CA TYR A 203 4.22 12.04 -24.55
C TYR A 203 3.29 13.21 -24.81
N ASN A 204 2.00 12.93 -25.00
CA ASN A 204 0.95 13.94 -25.01
C ASN A 204 -0.40 13.33 -24.64
N PHE A 205 -1.23 14.11 -23.94
CA PHE A 205 -2.59 13.74 -23.57
C PHE A 205 -3.43 14.98 -23.21
N TYR A 206 -4.75 14.83 -23.21
CA TYR A 206 -5.66 15.90 -22.78
C TYR A 206 -6.12 15.68 -21.34
N CYS A 207 -5.97 16.70 -20.51
CA CYS A 207 -6.39 16.75 -19.10
C CYS A 207 -7.15 18.05 -18.81
N LEU A 208 -7.40 18.34 -17.52
CA LEU A 208 -7.84 19.65 -17.09
C LEU A 208 -6.68 20.37 -16.41
N ARG A 209 -6.64 21.69 -16.53
CA ARG A 209 -5.90 22.53 -15.59
C ARG A 209 -6.48 22.28 -14.19
N PRO A 210 -5.66 21.87 -13.21
CA PRO A 210 -6.16 21.50 -11.90
C PRO A 210 -6.69 22.73 -11.13
N THR A 211 -7.42 22.47 -10.05
CA THR A 211 -7.84 23.48 -9.07
C THR A 211 -7.26 23.14 -7.71
N SER A 212 -7.04 24.15 -6.86
CA SER A 212 -6.76 23.92 -5.45
C SER A 212 -7.92 23.19 -4.77
N TYR A 213 -7.59 22.37 -3.80
CA TYR A 213 -8.55 21.58 -3.04
C TYR A 213 -8.09 21.42 -1.58
N PRO A 214 -9.01 21.26 -0.63
CA PRO A 214 -8.64 20.92 0.74
C PRO A 214 -8.29 19.43 0.87
N ILE A 215 -7.22 19.09 1.59
CA ILE A 215 -7.06 17.72 2.09
C ILE A 215 -8.23 17.33 3.01
N PRO A 216 -8.54 16.03 3.21
CA PRO A 216 -9.52 15.64 4.22
C PRO A 216 -9.22 16.27 5.59
N TYR A 217 -10.19 16.97 6.17
CA TYR A 217 -10.01 17.75 7.41
C TYR A 217 -11.08 17.44 8.48
N ASP A 218 -11.82 16.36 8.29
CA ASP A 218 -12.79 15.80 9.23
C ASP A 218 -12.17 14.86 10.30
N GLY A 219 -10.88 14.53 10.14
CA GLY A 219 -10.13 13.64 11.02
C GLY A 219 -9.08 14.31 11.91
N PRO A 220 -8.26 13.51 12.61
CA PRO A 220 -7.09 13.96 13.37
C PRO A 220 -6.21 15.01 12.68
N ALA A 221 -5.93 14.86 11.39
CA ALA A 221 -5.11 15.83 10.67
C ALA A 221 -5.80 17.20 10.62
N GLY A 222 -7.09 17.24 10.29
CA GLY A 222 -7.88 18.48 10.28
C GLY A 222 -8.03 19.13 11.65
N LYS A 223 -8.19 18.32 12.71
CA LYS A 223 -8.19 18.82 14.10
C LYS A 223 -6.86 19.48 14.44
N LEU A 224 -5.73 18.85 14.08
CA LEU A 224 -4.41 19.38 14.32
C LEU A 224 -4.16 20.67 13.52
N LEU A 225 -4.55 20.73 12.25
CA LEU A 225 -4.52 21.97 11.46
C LEU A 225 -5.30 23.10 12.14
N THR A 226 -6.50 22.81 12.64
CA THR A 226 -7.33 23.79 13.34
C THR A 226 -6.64 24.30 14.62
N LEU A 227 -6.04 23.41 15.41
CA LEU A 227 -5.30 23.78 16.61
C LEU A 227 -4.04 24.60 16.31
N LEU A 228 -3.44 24.42 15.14
CA LEU A 228 -2.29 25.18 14.65
C LEU A 228 -2.68 26.46 13.89
N ASP A 229 -3.97 26.76 13.75
CA ASP A 229 -4.49 27.87 12.92
C ASP A 229 -4.01 27.81 11.46
N ARG A 230 -4.06 26.61 10.87
CA ARG A 230 -3.63 26.34 9.49
C ARG A 230 -4.79 25.90 8.60
N HIS A 231 -4.74 26.27 7.33
CA HIS A 231 -5.74 25.82 6.34
C HIS A 231 -5.40 24.44 5.77
N PRO A 232 -6.41 23.69 5.27
CA PRO A 232 -6.21 22.38 4.64
C PRO A 232 -5.92 22.45 3.14
N MET A 233 -5.85 23.64 2.54
CA MET A 233 -5.72 23.78 1.09
C MET A 233 -4.37 23.31 0.56
N ARG A 234 -4.42 22.62 -0.58
CA ARG A 234 -3.28 22.34 -1.45
C ARG A 234 -3.43 23.14 -2.75
N PRO A 235 -2.33 23.65 -3.34
CA PRO A 235 -2.37 24.32 -4.63
C PRO A 235 -2.83 23.38 -5.74
N ALA A 236 -3.36 23.91 -6.82
CA ALA A 236 -3.68 23.15 -8.03
C ALA A 236 -2.44 22.38 -8.56
N HIS A 237 -2.55 21.05 -8.67
CA HIS A 237 -1.45 20.19 -9.15
C HIS A 237 -1.92 18.95 -9.93
N ILE A 238 -1.00 18.39 -10.71
CA ILE A 238 -1.13 17.10 -11.38
C ILE A 238 -0.05 16.16 -10.85
N HIS A 239 -0.42 14.93 -10.49
CA HIS A 239 0.53 13.93 -10.03
C HIS A 239 1.06 13.06 -11.17
N PHE A 240 2.29 12.57 -10.98
CA PHE A 240 2.95 11.65 -11.88
C PHE A 240 3.71 10.56 -11.11
N ILE A 241 3.59 9.32 -11.58
CA ILE A 241 4.66 8.34 -11.44
C ILE A 241 5.26 8.15 -12.83
N VAL A 242 6.55 8.41 -12.97
CA VAL A 242 7.27 8.18 -14.24
C VAL A 242 8.31 7.11 -14.01
N SER A 243 8.27 6.04 -14.81
CA SER A 243 9.18 4.91 -14.67
C SER A 243 9.68 4.41 -16.04
N ALA A 244 10.89 3.86 -16.08
CA ALA A 244 11.42 3.25 -17.30
C ALA A 244 12.44 2.15 -16.95
N PRO A 245 12.58 1.09 -17.77
CA PRO A 245 13.60 0.08 -17.56
C PRO A 245 15.01 0.67 -17.50
N GLY A 246 15.78 0.36 -16.44
CA GLY A 246 17.13 0.89 -16.24
C GLY A 246 17.20 2.27 -15.56
N TYR A 247 16.06 2.89 -15.27
CA TYR A 247 15.96 4.20 -14.62
C TYR A 247 15.32 4.11 -13.25
N LYS A 248 15.69 5.05 -12.38
CA LYS A 248 14.94 5.29 -11.16
C LYS A 248 13.59 5.90 -11.51
N PRO A 249 12.46 5.29 -11.10
CA PRO A 249 11.19 5.97 -11.16
C PRO A 249 11.18 7.18 -10.24
N ILE A 250 10.39 8.16 -10.64
CA ILE A 250 10.10 9.34 -9.85
C ILE A 250 8.61 9.36 -9.53
N VAL A 251 8.30 9.71 -8.29
CA VAL A 251 6.98 10.19 -7.89
C VAL A 251 7.12 11.70 -7.81
N THR A 252 6.27 12.43 -8.51
CA THR A 252 6.35 13.89 -8.58
C THR A 252 4.99 14.52 -8.84
N GLN A 253 4.97 15.85 -8.78
CA GLN A 253 3.81 16.69 -9.02
C GLN A 253 4.26 17.91 -9.84
N VAL A 254 3.35 18.48 -10.63
CA VAL A 254 3.54 19.84 -11.18
C VAL A 254 2.45 20.74 -10.66
N PHE A 255 2.80 21.98 -10.33
CA PHE A 255 1.93 22.94 -9.64
C PHE A 255 1.67 24.16 -10.53
N ASP A 256 0.42 24.61 -10.62
CA ASP A 256 0.08 25.81 -11.38
C ASP A 256 0.59 27.07 -10.67
N ARG A 257 1.51 27.80 -11.30
CA ARG A 257 2.07 29.07 -10.78
C ARG A 257 1.02 30.08 -10.37
N ARG A 258 -0.16 30.05 -10.98
CA ARG A 258 -1.23 31.02 -10.73
C ARG A 258 -2.10 30.66 -9.52
N ASP A 259 -1.90 29.49 -8.90
CA ASP A 259 -2.67 29.11 -7.72
C ASP A 259 -2.23 29.93 -6.50
N LYS A 260 -3.21 30.39 -5.72
CA LYS A 260 -2.98 31.23 -4.53
C LYS A 260 -2.28 30.47 -3.40
N HIS A 261 -2.27 29.14 -3.42
CA HIS A 261 -1.70 28.28 -2.40
C HIS A 261 -0.30 27.75 -2.71
N ILE A 262 0.39 28.32 -3.71
CA ILE A 262 1.76 27.92 -4.07
C ILE A 262 2.74 28.15 -2.92
N GLU A 263 2.56 29.22 -2.14
CA GLU A 263 3.46 29.59 -1.05
C GLU A 263 3.03 29.02 0.32
N ASP A 264 1.83 28.41 0.41
CA ASP A 264 1.25 27.97 1.69
C ASP A 264 0.64 26.55 1.67
N ASP A 265 1.09 25.68 0.75
CA ASP A 265 0.64 24.28 0.65
C ASP A 265 0.62 23.58 2.03
N SER A 266 -0.56 23.07 2.41
CA SER A 266 -0.80 22.44 3.71
C SER A 266 0.10 21.24 4.02
N VAL A 267 0.72 20.64 2.99
CA VAL A 267 1.63 19.48 3.11
C VAL A 267 3.05 19.76 2.61
N PHE A 268 3.38 21.01 2.28
CA PHE A 268 4.74 21.45 1.93
C PHE A 268 5.37 20.70 0.74
N ALA A 269 4.58 20.30 -0.27
CA ALA A 269 5.07 19.52 -1.40
C ALA A 269 5.62 20.38 -2.55
N VAL A 270 5.33 21.69 -2.55
CA VAL A 270 5.75 22.61 -3.61
C VAL A 270 7.26 22.79 -3.61
N LYS A 271 7.86 22.64 -4.80
CA LYS A 271 9.26 22.97 -5.09
C LYS A 271 9.28 23.89 -6.31
N ASP A 272 10.16 24.90 -6.31
CA ASP A 272 10.22 25.90 -7.39
C ASP A 272 10.37 25.28 -8.80
N SER A 273 11.13 24.19 -8.91
CA SER A 273 11.35 23.45 -10.18
C SER A 273 10.13 22.66 -10.67
N LEU A 274 9.10 22.51 -9.84
CA LEU A 274 7.85 21.84 -10.14
C LEU A 274 6.70 22.83 -10.41
N VAL A 275 6.95 24.14 -10.29
CA VAL A 275 5.95 25.17 -10.58
C VAL A 275 5.96 25.48 -12.08
N VAL A 276 4.83 25.27 -12.74
CA VAL A 276 4.63 25.36 -14.19
C VAL A 276 3.59 26.40 -14.57
N ASP A 277 3.60 26.81 -15.84
CA ASP A 277 2.66 27.77 -16.40
C ASP A 277 1.72 27.08 -17.40
N PHE A 278 0.41 27.23 -17.18
CA PHE A 278 -0.63 26.81 -18.13
C PHE A 278 -0.89 27.97 -19.11
N GLU A 279 -0.32 27.85 -20.30
CA GLU A 279 -0.37 28.89 -21.32
C GLU A 279 -1.64 28.80 -22.16
N PRO A 280 -2.28 29.92 -22.55
CA PRO A 280 -3.42 29.87 -23.46
C PRO A 280 -3.08 29.17 -24.78
N LYS A 281 -3.91 28.20 -25.17
CA LYS A 281 -3.79 27.48 -26.44
C LYS A 281 -4.79 28.02 -27.44
N HIS A 282 -4.33 28.23 -28.68
CA HIS A 282 -5.17 28.66 -29.80
C HIS A 282 -5.13 27.63 -30.91
N GLY A 283 -6.26 27.43 -31.59
CA GLY A 283 -6.36 26.57 -32.77
C GLY A 283 -6.57 25.07 -32.47
N ASP A 284 -6.65 24.67 -31.21
CA ASP A 284 -7.02 23.31 -30.80
C ASP A 284 -8.45 23.31 -30.22
N PRO A 285 -9.44 22.68 -30.90
CA PRO A 285 -10.81 22.66 -30.41
C PRO A 285 -10.99 21.83 -29.13
N LYS A 286 -9.99 21.05 -28.72
CA LYS A 286 -10.04 20.18 -27.53
C LYS A 286 -9.36 20.79 -26.31
N ALA A 287 -8.59 21.86 -26.46
CA ALA A 287 -7.79 22.42 -25.38
C ALA A 287 -7.75 23.95 -25.43
N GLN A 288 -8.03 24.55 -24.28
CA GLN A 288 -7.93 25.98 -24.02
C GLN A 288 -6.55 26.38 -23.48
N PHE A 289 -5.82 25.42 -22.91
CA PHE A 289 -4.49 25.60 -22.36
C PHE A 289 -3.49 24.59 -22.93
N ASP A 290 -2.23 24.98 -22.92
CA ASP A 290 -1.07 24.17 -23.29
C ASP A 290 -0.13 24.08 -22.08
N LEU A 291 0.32 22.88 -21.77
CA LEU A 291 1.31 22.63 -20.73
C LEU A 291 2.43 21.77 -21.29
N GLN A 292 3.60 22.38 -21.51
CA GLN A 292 4.81 21.67 -21.90
C GLN A 292 5.66 21.34 -20.66
N TYR A 293 6.03 20.07 -20.46
CA TYR A 293 6.91 19.67 -19.37
C TYR A 293 7.75 18.44 -19.71
N ASP A 294 9.07 18.51 -19.53
CA ASP A 294 9.97 17.38 -19.76
C ASP A 294 10.33 16.69 -18.44
N PHE A 295 10.21 15.36 -18.40
CA PHE A 295 10.65 14.53 -17.29
C PHE A 295 12.08 14.05 -17.53
N LYS A 296 12.99 14.28 -16.59
CA LYS A 296 14.38 13.84 -16.65
C LYS A 296 14.62 12.74 -15.62
N LEU A 297 14.87 11.51 -16.07
CA LEU A 297 15.10 10.36 -15.19
C LEU A 297 16.60 10.07 -15.04
N ALA A 298 17.02 9.76 -13.80
CA ALA A 298 18.38 9.29 -13.53
C ALA A 298 18.49 7.77 -13.70
N SER A 299 19.49 7.31 -14.45
CA SER A 299 19.77 5.87 -14.58
C SER A 299 20.25 5.28 -13.25
N PHE A 300 20.01 3.98 -13.04
CA PHE A 300 20.52 3.29 -11.84
C PHE A 300 22.06 3.30 -11.77
N GLU A 301 22.73 3.25 -12.92
CA GLU A 301 24.20 3.29 -13.00
C GLU A 301 24.74 4.64 -12.54
N ALA A 302 24.23 5.74 -13.08
CA ALA A 302 24.64 7.09 -12.69
C ALA A 302 24.32 7.35 -11.22
N ALA A 303 23.16 6.89 -10.75
CA ALA A 303 22.78 7.02 -9.36
C ALA A 303 23.73 6.32 -8.38
N LYS A 304 24.24 5.14 -8.77
CA LYS A 304 25.22 4.40 -7.98
C LYS A 304 26.56 5.11 -7.94
N GLN A 305 27.00 5.71 -9.05
CA GLN A 305 28.24 6.48 -9.12
C GLN A 305 28.21 7.74 -8.26
N ARG A 306 27.04 8.39 -8.13
CA ARG A 306 26.83 9.59 -7.30
C ARG A 306 26.58 9.30 -5.81
N GLY A 307 26.67 8.05 -5.38
CA GLY A 307 26.56 7.69 -3.96
C GLY A 307 25.16 7.83 -3.34
N MET A 308 24.11 7.89 -4.17
CA MET A 308 22.72 7.92 -3.68
C MET A 308 22.38 6.62 -2.93
N ARG A 309 22.19 6.66 -1.61
CA ARG A 309 21.76 5.50 -0.81
C ARG A 309 20.27 5.20 -1.06
N GLY A 310 19.90 3.92 -1.16
CA GLY A 310 18.54 3.47 -1.55
C GLY A 310 18.37 3.20 -3.05
N ALA A 311 19.39 3.51 -3.86
CA ALA A 311 19.39 3.46 -5.32
C ALA A 311 19.74 2.09 -5.92
N THR A 312 19.03 1.02 -5.56
CA THR A 312 19.15 -0.25 -6.30
C THR A 312 17.84 -0.61 -6.96
N GLU A 313 17.91 -1.20 -8.16
CA GLU A 313 16.75 -1.70 -8.91
C GLU A 313 15.87 -2.62 -8.06
N THR A 314 16.48 -3.37 -7.13
CA THR A 314 15.81 -4.22 -6.14
C THR A 314 15.03 -3.44 -5.07
N HIS A 315 15.55 -2.30 -4.60
CA HIS A 315 14.87 -1.46 -3.59
C HIS A 315 13.59 -0.84 -4.17
N ILE A 316 13.63 -0.47 -5.45
CA ILE A 316 12.53 0.22 -6.12
C ILE A 316 11.39 -0.73 -6.49
N LYS A 317 11.69 -1.98 -6.88
CA LYS A 317 10.66 -3.03 -6.92
C LYS A 317 9.95 -3.15 -5.56
N GLY A 318 10.68 -2.93 -4.46
CA GLY A 318 10.17 -2.86 -3.09
C GLY A 318 9.36 -1.60 -2.74
N ILE A 319 9.66 -0.43 -3.33
CA ILE A 319 8.89 0.83 -3.14
C ILE A 319 7.59 0.78 -3.93
N VAL A 320 7.62 0.29 -5.18
CA VAL A 320 6.40 -0.02 -5.93
C VAL A 320 5.60 -1.10 -5.18
N LEU A 321 6.27 -2.12 -4.61
CA LEU A 321 5.62 -3.03 -3.67
C LEU A 321 5.11 -2.35 -2.40
N GLN A 322 5.75 -1.31 -1.86
CA GLN A 322 5.27 -0.62 -0.67
C GLN A 322 4.06 0.24 -0.96
N ALA A 323 3.98 0.89 -2.12
CA ALA A 323 2.74 1.51 -2.58
C ALA A 323 1.61 0.46 -2.73
N ILE A 324 1.94 -0.76 -3.16
CA ILE A 324 1.03 -1.93 -3.18
C ILE A 324 0.71 -2.45 -1.77
N VAL A 325 1.67 -2.41 -0.83
CA VAL A 325 1.49 -2.88 0.55
C VAL A 325 0.72 -1.86 1.39
N ILE A 326 0.77 -0.56 1.07
CA ILE A 326 0.02 0.49 1.78
C ILE A 326 -1.50 0.27 1.67
N SER A 327 -2.01 -0.26 0.56
CA SER A 327 -3.41 -0.71 0.44
C SER A 327 -3.73 -1.97 1.24
N ASP A 328 -2.73 -2.69 1.74
CA ASP A 328 -2.85 -3.99 2.43
C ASP A 328 -2.50 -3.93 3.94
N ILE A 329 -2.13 -2.77 4.50
CA ILE A 329 -1.64 -2.66 5.90
C ILE A 329 -2.75 -2.94 6.94
N ASN A 330 -4.03 -2.90 6.54
CA ASN A 330 -5.12 -3.32 7.42
C ASN A 330 -5.45 -4.82 7.35
N SER A 331 -4.70 -5.61 6.59
CA SER A 331 -4.71 -7.07 6.72
C SER A 331 -3.84 -7.48 7.93
N PRO A 332 -4.27 -8.41 8.81
CA PRO A 332 -3.55 -8.81 10.03
C PRO A 332 -2.18 -9.50 9.82
N LEU A 333 -1.56 -9.40 8.65
CA LEU A 333 -0.57 -10.34 8.14
C LEU A 333 0.87 -9.83 8.04
N HIS A 334 1.22 -8.67 8.63
CA HIS A 334 2.60 -8.17 8.62
C HIS A 334 3.33 -8.26 9.96
N GLN A 335 3.12 -9.35 10.72
CA GLN A 335 4.12 -9.82 11.67
C GLN A 335 4.81 -11.06 11.11
N SER A 336 5.98 -10.86 10.48
CA SER A 336 7.12 -11.79 10.33
C SER A 336 7.81 -11.72 8.96
N PHE A 337 8.30 -10.56 8.55
CA PHE A 337 9.43 -10.51 7.60
C PHE A 337 10.62 -9.82 8.26
N CYS A 338 11.51 -10.65 8.82
CA CYS A 338 12.81 -10.21 9.31
C CYS A 338 13.76 -10.09 8.10
N PRO A 339 14.31 -8.92 7.75
CA PRO A 339 15.14 -8.77 6.54
C PRO A 339 16.60 -9.24 6.71
N SER A 340 16.91 -10.05 7.74
CA SER A 340 18.29 -10.52 7.98
C SER A 340 18.37 -12.05 8.02
N MET A 341 18.11 -12.68 6.89
CA MET A 341 18.66 -13.98 6.50
C MET A 341 18.37 -14.12 5.01
N THR A 342 19.41 -14.22 4.19
CA THR A 342 19.29 -14.86 2.88
C THR A 342 18.95 -16.33 3.11
N CYS A 343 17.70 -16.61 3.47
CA CYS A 343 17.15 -17.94 3.41
C CYS A 343 16.75 -18.14 1.95
N ASN A 344 17.42 -19.08 1.30
CA ASN A 344 17.08 -19.53 -0.04
C ASN A 344 15.75 -20.31 0.04
N MET A 345 14.64 -19.62 0.32
CA MET A 345 13.31 -20.22 0.16
C MET A 345 12.99 -20.23 -1.33
N ALA A 346 13.18 -21.39 -1.95
CA ALA A 346 12.70 -21.62 -3.30
C ALA A 346 11.17 -21.53 -3.29
N PHE A 347 10.60 -20.54 -3.97
CA PHE A 347 9.17 -20.49 -4.24
C PHE A 347 8.79 -21.74 -5.05
N LYS A 348 8.03 -22.65 -4.44
CA LYS A 348 7.66 -23.93 -5.04
C LYS A 348 6.15 -24.02 -5.17
N SER A 349 5.67 -24.21 -6.40
CA SER A 349 4.28 -24.56 -6.67
C SER A 349 3.96 -25.96 -6.16
N THR A 350 2.74 -26.18 -5.67
CA THR A 350 2.25 -27.50 -5.26
C THR A 350 1.25 -28.03 -6.29
N ASN A 351 1.50 -29.21 -6.85
CA ASN A 351 0.53 -29.88 -7.72
C ASN A 351 -0.50 -30.65 -6.87
N LEU A 352 -1.78 -30.28 -6.97
CA LEU A 352 -2.84 -30.87 -6.13
C LEU A 352 -3.05 -32.35 -6.40
N LYS A 353 -2.96 -32.80 -7.66
CA LYS A 353 -3.13 -34.22 -8.00
C LYS A 353 -2.02 -35.05 -7.38
N GLU A 354 -0.76 -34.63 -7.51
CA GLU A 354 0.38 -35.31 -6.89
C GLU A 354 0.25 -35.37 -5.37
N ARG A 355 -0.29 -34.33 -4.74
CA ARG A 355 -0.54 -34.33 -3.29
C ARG A 355 -1.62 -35.32 -2.89
N VAL A 356 -2.76 -35.31 -3.57
CA VAL A 356 -3.85 -36.28 -3.34
C VAL A 356 -3.35 -37.71 -3.49
N ASP A 357 -2.55 -38.00 -4.53
CA ASP A 357 -2.02 -39.35 -4.80
C ASP A 357 -1.14 -39.89 -3.63
N THR A 358 -0.69 -39.02 -2.71
CA THR A 358 0.05 -39.43 -1.49
C THR A 358 -0.83 -39.74 -0.28
N ILE A 359 -2.11 -39.40 -0.31
CA ILE A 359 -3.05 -39.59 0.80
C ILE A 359 -3.58 -41.01 0.79
N LYS A 360 -3.37 -41.75 1.88
CA LYS A 360 -3.79 -43.15 2.02
C LYS A 360 -5.07 -43.35 2.82
N GLU A 361 -5.43 -42.38 3.66
CA GLU A 361 -6.60 -42.44 4.53
C GLU A 361 -7.74 -41.61 3.94
N HIS A 362 -8.94 -42.21 3.87
CA HIS A 362 -10.12 -41.52 3.37
C HIS A 362 -10.67 -40.53 4.39
N TRP A 363 -11.24 -39.42 3.91
CA TRP A 363 -11.85 -38.36 4.73
C TRP A 363 -10.90 -37.70 5.73
N HIS A 364 -9.60 -37.75 5.44
CA HIS A 364 -8.56 -37.11 6.23
C HIS A 364 -7.96 -35.93 5.46
N PRO A 365 -8.54 -34.71 5.57
CA PRO A 365 -8.03 -33.56 4.84
C PRO A 365 -6.64 -33.16 5.33
N GLN A 366 -5.73 -32.91 4.40
CA GLN A 366 -4.38 -32.41 4.66
C GLN A 366 -4.28 -30.95 4.24
N HIS A 367 -3.73 -30.11 5.12
CA HIS A 367 -3.46 -28.72 4.83
C HIS A 367 -2.39 -28.57 3.74
N ILE A 368 -2.63 -27.69 2.77
CA ILE A 368 -1.68 -27.35 1.71
C ILE A 368 -1.10 -25.95 1.94
N LEU A 369 -1.97 -24.95 2.08
CA LEU A 369 -1.58 -23.57 2.31
C LEU A 369 -2.74 -22.78 2.91
N THR A 370 -2.41 -21.61 3.47
CA THR A 370 -3.40 -20.66 4.01
C THR A 370 -3.42 -19.40 3.16
N LEU A 371 -4.60 -18.98 2.72
CA LEU A 371 -4.83 -17.75 1.99
C LEU A 371 -5.30 -16.66 2.96
N ASN A 372 -4.64 -15.49 2.92
CA ASN A 372 -4.98 -14.30 3.71
C ASN A 372 -5.21 -14.57 5.22
N SER A 373 -4.54 -15.59 5.78
CA SER A 373 -4.73 -16.09 7.15
C SER A 373 -6.17 -16.46 7.55
N SER A 374 -7.09 -16.48 6.59
CA SER A 374 -8.53 -16.61 6.84
C SER A 374 -9.10 -17.87 6.22
N HIS A 375 -8.50 -18.37 5.14
CA HIS A 375 -8.97 -19.56 4.42
C HIS A 375 -7.87 -20.60 4.32
N SER A 376 -8.22 -21.83 4.67
CA SER A 376 -7.36 -23.00 4.55
C SER A 376 -7.65 -23.71 3.24
N ILE A 377 -6.63 -23.93 2.41
CA ILE A 377 -6.71 -24.84 1.27
C ILE A 377 -6.25 -26.22 1.72
N LYS A 378 -7.16 -27.20 1.66
CA LYS A 378 -6.89 -28.59 2.04
C LYS A 378 -7.13 -29.52 0.86
N VAL A 379 -6.53 -30.71 0.90
CA VAL A 379 -6.83 -31.80 -0.04
C VAL A 379 -7.18 -33.06 0.74
N ALA A 380 -8.10 -33.87 0.19
CA ALA A 380 -8.47 -35.14 0.77
C ALA A 380 -8.66 -36.21 -0.31
N SER A 381 -8.39 -37.46 0.05
CA SER A 381 -8.92 -38.62 -0.69
C SER A 381 -10.23 -39.04 -0.02
N ILE A 382 -11.29 -39.22 -0.78
CA ILE A 382 -12.63 -39.54 -0.26
C ILE A 382 -13.21 -40.78 -0.96
N LYS A 383 -13.93 -41.60 -0.20
CA LYS A 383 -14.66 -42.78 -0.70
C LYS A 383 -15.76 -43.18 0.28
N GLY A 384 -16.90 -43.61 -0.24
CA GLY A 384 -18.13 -43.85 0.51
C GLY A 384 -18.83 -42.55 0.88
N ASP A 385 -19.66 -42.64 1.92
CA ASP A 385 -20.55 -41.56 2.33
C ASP A 385 -19.94 -40.80 3.50
N PHE A 386 -19.98 -39.47 3.46
CA PHE A 386 -19.71 -38.65 4.63
C PHE A 386 -20.95 -38.49 5.50
N VAL A 387 -20.86 -37.70 6.55
CA VAL A 387 -21.96 -37.46 7.48
C VAL A 387 -22.72 -36.20 7.07
N TRP A 388 -24.02 -36.13 7.35
CA TRP A 388 -24.74 -34.85 7.24
C TRP A 388 -24.16 -33.85 8.22
N HIS A 389 -23.87 -32.65 7.74
CA HIS A 389 -23.34 -31.55 8.54
C HIS A 389 -23.61 -30.20 7.87
N SER A 390 -23.36 -29.13 8.62
CA SER A 390 -23.42 -27.74 8.16
C SER A 390 -22.32 -26.93 8.85
N HIS A 391 -21.95 -25.81 8.23
CA HIS A 391 -21.04 -24.82 8.79
C HIS A 391 -21.79 -23.50 8.99
N PRO A 392 -22.12 -23.07 10.22
CA PRO A 392 -23.04 -21.94 10.45
C PRO A 392 -22.51 -20.60 9.92
N ASP A 393 -21.19 -20.42 10.00
CA ASP A 393 -20.54 -19.12 9.84
C ASP A 393 -19.63 -19.02 8.62
N THR A 394 -19.53 -20.08 7.81
CA THR A 394 -18.65 -20.12 6.63
C THR A 394 -19.25 -20.96 5.52
N ASP A 395 -19.02 -20.52 4.29
CA ASP A 395 -19.22 -21.36 3.12
C ASP A 395 -18.09 -22.41 3.05
N GLU A 396 -18.33 -23.50 2.32
CA GLU A 396 -17.33 -24.54 2.06
C GLU A 396 -17.26 -24.85 0.56
N LEU A 397 -16.08 -24.71 -0.04
CA LEU A 397 -15.87 -24.96 -1.46
C LEU A 397 -15.23 -26.32 -1.68
N PHE A 398 -15.81 -27.09 -2.60
CA PHE A 398 -15.31 -28.37 -3.07
C PHE A 398 -14.88 -28.28 -4.53
N TYR A 399 -13.71 -28.82 -4.84
CA TYR A 399 -13.20 -28.95 -6.21
C TYR A 399 -12.72 -30.37 -6.47
N CYS A 400 -13.16 -30.99 -7.56
CA CYS A 400 -12.78 -32.36 -7.91
C CYS A 400 -11.42 -32.39 -8.61
N VAL A 401 -10.40 -32.92 -7.92
CA VAL A 401 -9.01 -32.97 -8.41
C VAL A 401 -8.73 -34.22 -9.25
N SER A 402 -9.19 -35.40 -8.82
CA SER A 402 -8.88 -36.68 -9.49
C SER A 402 -9.88 -37.77 -9.12
N GLY A 403 -9.90 -38.89 -9.87
CA GLY A 403 -10.67 -40.10 -9.55
C GLY A 403 -12.16 -40.07 -9.85
N GLY A 404 -12.82 -38.90 -9.74
CA GLY A 404 -14.28 -38.72 -9.73
C GLY A 404 -15.12 -39.36 -10.85
N PRO A 405 -16.45 -39.17 -10.84
CA PRO A 405 -17.16 -38.10 -10.11
C PRO A 405 -17.49 -38.43 -8.65
N PHE A 406 -17.72 -37.38 -7.86
CA PHE A 406 -18.39 -37.46 -6.56
C PHE A 406 -19.63 -36.57 -6.56
N ARG A 407 -20.49 -36.72 -5.55
CA ARG A 407 -21.70 -35.91 -5.40
C ARG A 407 -21.79 -35.27 -4.02
N ILE A 408 -22.53 -34.19 -3.92
CA ILE A 408 -22.90 -33.54 -2.67
C ILE A 408 -24.42 -33.50 -2.62
N GLU A 409 -24.98 -34.23 -1.66
CA GLU A 409 -26.40 -34.18 -1.33
C GLU A 409 -26.66 -32.96 -0.47
N LEU A 410 -27.74 -32.21 -0.77
CA LEU A 410 -28.17 -31.02 -0.04
C LEU A 410 -29.58 -31.25 0.52
N CYS A 411 -29.85 -30.70 1.69
CA CYS A 411 -31.18 -30.67 2.27
C CYS A 411 -31.52 -29.21 2.65
N THR A 412 -32.25 -28.52 1.78
CA THR A 412 -32.50 -27.07 1.91
C THR A 412 -33.48 -26.70 3.03
N SER A 413 -34.24 -27.68 3.52
CA SER A 413 -35.28 -27.48 4.53
C SER A 413 -34.90 -27.96 5.93
N ALA A 414 -33.86 -28.77 6.08
CA ALA A 414 -33.40 -29.26 7.38
C ALA A 414 -32.57 -28.22 8.12
N THR A 415 -32.82 -28.12 9.43
CA THR A 415 -32.11 -27.19 10.33
C THR A 415 -31.08 -27.88 11.23
N SER A 416 -31.00 -29.22 11.17
CA SER A 416 -30.02 -30.02 11.91
C SER A 416 -29.61 -31.28 11.14
N PRO A 417 -28.43 -31.88 11.43
CA PRO A 417 -28.00 -33.13 10.81
C PRO A 417 -28.97 -34.30 11.00
N GLN A 418 -29.61 -34.43 12.17
CA GLN A 418 -30.56 -35.52 12.45
C GLN A 418 -31.85 -35.38 11.64
N GLU A 419 -32.28 -34.13 11.45
CA GLU A 419 -33.40 -33.82 10.58
C GLU A 419 -33.08 -34.14 9.12
N ALA A 420 -31.90 -33.74 8.63
CA ALA A 420 -31.43 -34.05 7.28
C ALA A 420 -31.31 -35.56 7.02
N GLU A 421 -30.81 -36.33 7.99
CA GLU A 421 -30.75 -37.80 7.89
C GLU A 421 -32.13 -38.44 7.77
N THR A 422 -33.15 -37.85 8.42
CA THR A 422 -34.53 -38.37 8.39
C THR A 422 -35.26 -37.96 7.10
N GLN A 423 -35.06 -36.73 6.65
CA GLN A 423 -35.73 -36.17 5.46
C GLN A 423 -35.10 -36.66 4.15
N GLY A 424 -33.78 -36.82 4.14
CA GLY A 424 -33.02 -37.09 2.92
C GLY A 424 -32.78 -35.83 2.07
N PRO A 425 -32.04 -35.97 0.95
CA PRO A 425 -31.73 -34.85 0.08
C PRO A 425 -32.93 -34.39 -0.75
N ASP A 426 -33.08 -33.08 -0.92
CA ASP A 426 -33.97 -32.48 -1.91
C ASP A 426 -33.22 -32.03 -3.19
N GLU A 427 -31.91 -31.85 -3.09
CA GLU A 427 -31.03 -31.53 -4.21
C GLU A 427 -29.73 -32.35 -4.17
N THR A 428 -29.10 -32.56 -5.33
CA THR A 428 -27.85 -33.31 -5.44
C THR A 428 -26.98 -32.74 -6.54
N VAL A 429 -25.79 -32.28 -6.16
CA VAL A 429 -24.81 -31.70 -7.08
C VAL A 429 -23.77 -32.76 -7.42
N HIS A 430 -23.49 -32.97 -8.71
CA HIS A 430 -22.49 -33.93 -9.17
C HIS A 430 -21.27 -33.18 -9.70
N LEU A 431 -20.08 -33.54 -9.21
CA LEU A 431 -18.82 -32.94 -9.60
C LEU A 431 -17.92 -33.95 -10.31
N ARG A 432 -17.56 -33.64 -11.56
CA ARG A 432 -16.53 -34.33 -12.34
C ARG A 432 -15.19 -33.65 -12.13
N ILE A 433 -14.10 -34.30 -12.56
CA ILE A 433 -12.75 -33.72 -12.49
C ILE A 433 -12.76 -32.34 -13.18
N GLY A 434 -12.31 -31.31 -12.45
CA GLY A 434 -12.32 -29.93 -12.90
C GLY A 434 -13.56 -29.12 -12.48
N ASP A 435 -14.60 -29.76 -11.97
CA ASP A 435 -15.79 -29.06 -11.48
C ASP A 435 -15.55 -28.51 -10.06
N VAL A 436 -16.21 -27.38 -9.77
CA VAL A 436 -16.19 -26.69 -8.48
C VAL A 436 -17.62 -26.44 -8.01
N PHE A 437 -17.85 -26.56 -6.71
CA PHE A 437 -19.12 -26.21 -6.07
C PHE A 437 -18.87 -25.59 -4.71
N CYS A 438 -19.68 -24.60 -4.35
CA CYS A 438 -19.62 -23.96 -3.04
C CYS A 438 -20.92 -24.26 -2.30
N VAL A 439 -20.82 -24.92 -1.14
CA VAL A 439 -21.93 -25.12 -0.21
C VAL A 439 -22.08 -23.84 0.62
N PRO A 440 -23.24 -23.15 0.57
CA PRO A 440 -23.46 -21.96 1.39
C PRO A 440 -23.45 -22.28 2.88
N LYS A 441 -23.05 -21.32 3.70
CA LYS A 441 -23.11 -21.41 5.15
C LYS A 441 -24.51 -21.80 5.64
N ALA A 442 -24.52 -22.54 6.74
CA ALA A 442 -25.69 -23.14 7.40
C ALA A 442 -26.46 -24.18 6.56
N MET A 443 -26.06 -24.47 5.31
CA MET A 443 -26.70 -25.51 4.49
C MET A 443 -26.33 -26.90 4.99
N GLN A 444 -27.34 -27.75 5.22
CA GLN A 444 -27.12 -29.17 5.50
C GLN A 444 -26.69 -29.88 4.22
N HIS A 445 -25.55 -30.56 4.28
CA HIS A 445 -25.00 -31.25 3.13
C HIS A 445 -24.25 -32.53 3.51
N ARG A 446 -24.08 -33.42 2.52
CA ARG A 446 -23.37 -34.69 2.66
C ARG A 446 -22.60 -35.03 1.37
N PRO A 447 -21.27 -34.90 1.37
CA PRO A 447 -20.42 -35.37 0.28
C PRO A 447 -20.35 -36.91 0.22
N MET A 448 -20.37 -37.47 -1.00
CA MET A 448 -20.35 -38.92 -1.23
C MET A 448 -19.57 -39.26 -2.50
N ALA A 449 -18.71 -40.27 -2.43
CA ALA A 449 -17.90 -40.72 -3.56
C ALA A 449 -17.92 -42.26 -3.70
N GLU A 450 -18.50 -42.78 -4.79
CA GLU A 450 -18.58 -44.23 -5.02
C GLU A 450 -17.21 -44.85 -5.34
N VAL A 451 -16.37 -44.08 -6.03
CA VAL A 451 -14.98 -44.40 -6.31
C VAL A 451 -14.06 -43.50 -5.50
N GLU A 452 -12.83 -43.96 -5.28
CA GLU A 452 -11.83 -43.13 -4.62
C GLU A 452 -11.60 -41.85 -5.43
N THR A 453 -11.88 -40.71 -4.80
CA THR A 453 -11.90 -39.39 -5.44
C THR A 453 -11.02 -38.43 -4.66
N GLY A 454 -10.18 -37.70 -5.38
CA GLY A 454 -9.38 -36.60 -4.86
C GLY A 454 -10.17 -35.30 -4.88
N ILE A 455 -10.24 -34.61 -3.75
CA ILE A 455 -10.88 -33.30 -3.65
C ILE A 455 -9.94 -32.26 -3.06
N MET A 456 -10.16 -30.99 -3.44
CA MET A 456 -9.63 -29.83 -2.74
C MET A 456 -10.80 -29.13 -2.04
N LEU A 457 -10.54 -28.69 -0.80
CA LEU A 457 -11.46 -27.96 0.04
C LEU A 457 -10.92 -26.55 0.30
N ILE A 458 -11.80 -25.55 0.28
CA ILE A 458 -11.50 -24.22 0.81
C ILE A 458 -12.55 -23.89 1.87
N GLU A 459 -12.08 -23.66 3.08
CA GLU A 459 -12.90 -23.36 4.26
C GLU A 459 -12.18 -22.34 5.15
N LYS A 460 -12.91 -21.69 6.06
CA LYS A 460 -12.29 -20.77 7.02
C LYS A 460 -11.28 -21.51 7.92
N VAL A 461 -10.17 -20.85 8.27
CA VAL A 461 -9.18 -21.41 9.21
C VAL A 461 -9.85 -21.78 10.54
N GLY A 462 -9.49 -22.95 11.08
CA GLY A 462 -10.09 -23.51 12.30
C GLY A 462 -11.44 -24.21 12.12
N THR A 463 -11.98 -24.26 10.89
CA THR A 463 -13.22 -25.01 10.61
C THR A 463 -12.99 -26.52 10.81
N VAL A 464 -13.91 -27.12 11.57
CA VAL A 464 -13.94 -28.56 11.83
C VAL A 464 -14.69 -29.22 10.68
N ASN A 465 -14.09 -30.24 10.05
CA ASN A 465 -14.61 -30.90 8.85
C ASN A 465 -15.96 -31.61 9.02
N THR A 466 -16.48 -31.74 10.25
CA THR A 466 -17.80 -32.30 10.56
C THR A 466 -18.80 -31.23 11.01
N GLY A 467 -18.45 -29.94 10.90
CA GLY A 467 -19.32 -28.81 11.19
C GLY A 467 -19.84 -28.80 12.63
N GLU A 468 -21.17 -28.67 12.78
CA GLU A 468 -21.87 -28.64 14.08
C GLU A 468 -22.07 -30.01 14.74
N ARG A 469 -21.66 -31.11 14.11
CA ARG A 469 -21.89 -32.45 14.65
C ARG A 469 -21.02 -32.72 15.89
N GLU A 470 -21.52 -33.55 16.81
CA GLU A 470 -20.70 -34.09 17.90
C GLU A 470 -19.47 -34.84 17.35
N ARG A 471 -18.31 -34.63 17.97
CA ARG A 471 -17.03 -35.19 17.50
C ARG A 471 -17.07 -36.72 17.46
N ASP A 472 -16.76 -37.29 16.31
CA ASP A 472 -16.69 -38.74 16.06
C ASP A 472 -15.34 -39.16 15.43
N GLU A 473 -15.22 -40.43 15.03
CA GLU A 473 -13.99 -40.98 14.42
C GLU A 473 -13.57 -40.26 13.12
N ARG A 474 -14.51 -39.57 12.46
CA ARG A 474 -14.33 -38.80 11.21
C ARG A 474 -14.03 -37.32 11.46
N THR A 475 -14.14 -36.86 12.70
CA THR A 475 -13.78 -35.50 13.10
C THR A 475 -12.27 -35.39 13.32
N LYS A 476 -11.59 -34.51 12.58
CA LYS A 476 -10.13 -34.35 12.68
C LYS A 476 -9.74 -32.87 12.74
N ASP A 477 -8.94 -32.54 13.75
CA ASP A 477 -8.22 -31.27 13.81
C ASP A 477 -6.98 -31.41 12.91
N VAL A 478 -6.89 -30.56 11.88
CA VAL A 478 -5.69 -30.51 11.03
C VAL A 478 -4.69 -29.56 11.69
N PRO A 479 -3.55 -30.04 12.23
CA PRO A 479 -2.59 -29.16 12.85
C PRO A 479 -2.00 -28.24 11.78
N GLU A 480 -2.13 -26.94 12.01
CA GLU A 480 -1.49 -25.90 11.21
C GLU A 480 0.02 -26.01 11.41
N SER A 481 0.71 -26.65 10.47
CA SER A 481 2.16 -26.62 10.49
C SER A 481 2.58 -25.18 10.20
N ALA A 482 3.03 -24.46 11.23
CA ALA A 482 3.78 -23.23 11.07
C ALA A 482 4.92 -23.51 10.07
N GLY A 483 4.89 -22.80 8.93
CA GLY A 483 5.80 -23.00 7.83
C GLY A 483 7.26 -23.02 8.29
N LYS A 484 8.00 -24.02 7.81
CA LYS A 484 9.47 -23.96 7.75
C LYS A 484 9.89 -23.29 6.45
#